data_AF-N8QD00-F1
#
_entry.id   AF-N8QD00-F1
#
_cell.length_a   1.000
_cell.length_b   1.000
_cell.length_c   1.000
_cell.angle_alpha   90.00
_cell.angle_beta   90.00
_cell.angle_gamma   90.00
#
_symmetry.space_group_name_H-M   'P 1'
#
loop_
_entity.id
_entity.type
_entity.pdbx_description
1 polymer ?
#
loop_
_entity_poly.entity_id
_entity_poly.type
_entity_poly.pdbx_seq_one_letter_code
_entity_poly.pdbx_strand_id
1 'polypeptide(L)'
;MSAKYYVTLTNYGAELVAAAHDLQSITLTEMVIGEANGVPYQPIDHTDLTQLVHQTAAVEVREVKVENNSATVSAIIPAHVGGFNIHELGLKDASGKLVYIGNYHGAYKPIIAEGGGGELELVIDIKGTAGAQALIEINPLIISASKTWVLEKFNELMEAINNKEDVKVGDLFITTSNFADSTAVTAHKKYGVWEKFGDGHALVARASATNELAPEFMKTIGDSDGEYEHQITKAEMPEHDHIDEGSPYNKLVASLGDITPSDGDGMSGTNPAGAASPHYNNSYIQTSDITAAQFTKMKIKKNGSSQAHNNIQPSIIVDVWKRTA
;
A
#
# COMPACT_ATOMS: atom_id res chain seq x y z
N MET A 1 36.80 9.51 -48.19
CA MET A 1 35.95 8.54 -48.94
C MET A 1 34.55 9.11 -49.00
N SER A 2 33.90 9.13 -50.16
CA SER A 2 32.49 9.49 -50.24
C SER A 2 31.65 8.37 -49.61
N ALA A 3 30.58 8.71 -48.90
CA ALA A 3 29.67 7.74 -48.32
C ALA A 3 28.94 6.97 -49.45
N LYS A 4 28.80 5.66 -49.32
CA LYS A 4 28.12 4.81 -50.31
C LYS A 4 26.60 5.03 -50.32
N TYR A 5 26.03 5.30 -49.15
CA TYR A 5 24.63 5.63 -48.94
C TYR A 5 24.56 6.96 -48.21
N TYR A 6 23.80 7.91 -48.75
CA TYR A 6 23.70 9.26 -48.24
C TYR A 6 22.39 9.92 -48.68
N VAL A 7 22.15 11.10 -48.13
CA VAL A 7 21.04 11.98 -48.47
C VAL A 7 21.63 13.30 -48.94
N THR A 8 21.00 13.91 -49.95
CA THR A 8 21.37 15.23 -50.48
C THR A 8 20.13 16.11 -50.64
N LEU A 9 20.34 17.42 -50.74
CA LEU A 9 19.26 18.37 -51.04
C LEU A 9 18.83 18.23 -52.50
N THR A 10 17.52 18.32 -52.73
CA THR A 10 16.96 18.58 -54.06
C THR A 10 17.17 20.05 -54.43
N ASN A 11 16.90 20.42 -55.68
CA ASN A 11 16.96 21.83 -56.12
C ASN A 11 15.97 22.68 -55.30
N TYR A 12 14.77 22.15 -55.05
CA TYR A 12 13.79 22.79 -54.16
C TYR A 12 14.31 22.92 -52.73
N GLY A 13 14.88 21.84 -52.18
CA GLY A 13 15.43 21.86 -50.83
C GLY A 13 16.59 22.84 -50.69
N ALA A 14 17.44 22.94 -51.71
CA ALA A 14 18.54 23.90 -51.75
C ALA A 14 18.04 25.36 -51.80
N GLU A 15 17.01 25.65 -52.59
CA GLU A 15 16.34 26.95 -52.60
C GLU A 15 15.69 27.27 -51.26
N LEU A 16 14.99 26.30 -50.66
CA LEU A 16 14.33 26.44 -49.37
C LEU A 16 15.35 26.73 -48.25
N VAL A 17 16.46 26.01 -48.24
CA VAL A 17 17.59 26.23 -47.34
C VAL A 17 18.23 27.60 -47.56
N ALA A 18 18.42 28.02 -48.82
CA ALA A 18 19.02 29.31 -49.13
C ALA A 18 18.12 30.50 -48.75
N ALA A 19 16.80 30.31 -48.81
CA ALA A 19 15.80 31.31 -48.44
C ALA A 19 15.53 31.37 -46.92
N ALA A 20 15.79 30.28 -46.22
CA ALA A 20 15.59 30.19 -44.78
C ALA A 20 16.69 30.95 -44.03
N HIS A 21 16.31 32.09 -43.44
CA HIS A 21 17.15 32.88 -42.53
C HIS A 21 16.93 32.42 -41.07
N ASP A 22 17.71 32.94 -40.11
CA ASP A 22 17.74 32.55 -38.67
C ASP A 22 16.37 32.45 -37.93
N LEU A 23 15.26 32.85 -38.56
CA LEU A 23 13.90 32.81 -38.02
C LEU A 23 12.94 31.84 -38.73
N GLN A 24 13.32 31.25 -39.87
CA GLN A 24 12.46 30.35 -40.64
C GLN A 24 12.99 28.93 -40.59
N SER A 25 12.21 28.06 -39.95
CA SER A 25 12.51 26.65 -39.90
C SER A 25 11.84 25.87 -41.04
N ILE A 26 12.50 24.79 -41.47
CA ILE A 26 12.03 23.80 -42.43
C ILE A 26 11.44 22.65 -41.62
N THR A 27 10.11 22.51 -41.68
CA THR A 27 9.41 21.38 -41.08
C THR A 27 9.35 20.22 -42.06
N LEU A 28 9.92 19.07 -41.69
CA LEU A 28 9.80 17.82 -42.44
C LEU A 28 8.62 17.01 -41.89
N THR A 29 7.70 16.61 -42.76
CA THR A 29 6.40 16.02 -42.37
C THR A 29 6.27 14.56 -42.79
N GLU A 30 6.78 14.21 -43.98
CA GLU A 30 6.59 12.89 -44.58
C GLU A 30 7.94 12.34 -45.08
N MET A 31 8.22 11.08 -44.76
CA MET A 31 9.29 10.30 -45.37
C MET A 31 8.69 9.41 -46.46
N VAL A 32 9.11 9.62 -47.70
CA VAL A 32 8.77 8.78 -48.85
C VAL A 32 9.83 7.74 -49.07
N ILE A 33 9.42 6.54 -49.47
CA ILE A 33 10.27 5.37 -49.64
C ILE A 33 9.95 4.72 -50.99
N GLY A 34 10.98 4.20 -51.65
CA GLY A 34 10.82 3.60 -52.97
C GLY A 34 11.88 2.56 -53.32
N GLU A 35 11.65 1.94 -54.48
CA GLU A 35 12.47 0.84 -55.02
C GLU A 35 13.44 1.30 -56.11
N ALA A 36 13.38 2.54 -56.58
CA ALA A 36 14.24 3.05 -57.66
C ALA A 36 14.27 2.12 -58.90
N ASN A 37 13.14 1.48 -59.23
CA ASN A 37 13.03 0.43 -60.26
C ASN A 37 14.02 -0.74 -60.09
N GLY A 38 14.36 -1.09 -58.84
CA GLY A 38 15.22 -2.21 -58.47
C GLY A 38 16.73 -1.90 -58.48
N VAL A 39 17.13 -0.65 -58.77
CA VAL A 39 18.54 -0.25 -58.84
C VAL A 39 18.75 1.06 -58.07
N PRO A 40 19.51 1.08 -56.96
CA PRO A 40 19.86 2.31 -56.28
C PRO A 40 20.59 3.28 -57.21
N TYR A 41 20.18 4.56 -57.18
CA TYR A 41 20.90 5.63 -57.85
C TYR A 41 21.80 6.39 -56.88
N GLN A 42 22.63 7.29 -57.42
CA GLN A 42 23.37 8.27 -56.64
C GLN A 42 22.50 9.52 -56.44
N PRO A 43 22.15 9.91 -55.21
CA PRO A 43 21.25 11.03 -54.96
C PRO A 43 21.67 12.35 -55.62
N ILE A 44 22.98 12.59 -55.77
CA ILE A 44 23.52 13.81 -56.38
C ILE A 44 23.18 13.96 -57.87
N ASP A 45 22.90 12.86 -58.57
CA ASP A 45 22.55 12.87 -60.01
C ASP A 45 21.05 13.15 -60.24
N HIS A 46 20.28 13.29 -59.15
CA HIS A 46 18.82 13.35 -59.16
C HIS A 46 18.26 14.48 -58.27
N THR A 47 19.02 15.56 -58.09
CA THR A 47 18.56 16.70 -57.28
C THR A 47 17.39 17.44 -57.91
N ASP A 48 17.14 17.28 -59.21
CA ASP A 48 16.02 17.86 -59.95
C ASP A 48 14.67 17.14 -59.74
N LEU A 49 14.69 15.96 -59.11
CA LEU A 49 13.48 15.18 -58.87
C LEU A 49 12.52 15.89 -57.91
N THR A 50 11.25 15.86 -58.27
CA THR A 50 10.12 16.36 -57.44
C THR A 50 9.39 15.24 -56.70
N GLN A 51 9.64 13.99 -57.11
CA GLN A 51 9.13 12.75 -56.53
C GLN A 51 10.18 11.65 -56.73
N LEU A 52 10.09 10.58 -55.93
CA LEU A 52 10.95 9.40 -56.08
C LEU A 52 10.75 8.72 -57.44
N VAL A 53 11.78 8.02 -57.92
CA VAL A 53 11.78 7.32 -59.21
C VAL A 53 10.68 6.23 -59.26
N HIS A 54 10.51 5.52 -58.15
CA HIS A 54 9.44 4.55 -57.92
C HIS A 54 9.05 4.52 -56.44
N GLN A 55 8.19 5.47 -56.04
CA GLN A 55 7.65 5.54 -54.68
C GLN A 55 6.70 4.36 -54.40
N THR A 56 6.97 3.61 -53.33
CA THR A 56 6.15 2.47 -52.88
C THR A 56 5.42 2.74 -51.57
N ALA A 57 5.97 3.60 -50.72
CA ALA A 57 5.36 3.96 -49.44
C ALA A 57 5.62 5.42 -49.08
N ALA A 58 4.75 5.96 -48.24
CA ALA A 58 4.91 7.25 -47.60
C ALA A 58 4.46 7.10 -46.14
N VAL A 59 5.27 7.60 -45.22
CA VAL A 59 5.03 7.52 -43.78
C VAL A 59 5.32 8.86 -43.13
N GLU A 60 4.58 9.18 -42.08
CA GLU A 60 4.82 10.42 -41.33
C GLU A 60 6.18 10.35 -40.64
N VAL A 61 6.89 11.49 -40.62
CA VAL A 61 8.11 11.64 -39.84
C VAL A 61 7.74 11.55 -38.36
N ARG A 62 8.37 10.63 -37.65
CA ARG A 62 8.11 10.39 -36.23
C ARG A 62 8.82 11.40 -35.35
N GLU A 63 10.11 11.60 -35.59
CA GLU A 63 10.94 12.47 -34.77
C GLU A 63 11.99 13.15 -35.64
N VAL A 64 12.27 14.41 -35.30
CA VAL A 64 13.39 15.17 -35.84
C VAL A 64 14.19 15.69 -34.66
N LYS A 65 15.45 15.27 -34.54
CA LYS A 65 16.34 15.65 -33.44
C LYS A 65 17.55 16.38 -33.99
N VAL A 66 17.74 17.63 -33.59
CA VAL A 66 18.89 18.44 -34.01
C VAL A 66 19.91 18.54 -32.88
N GLU A 67 21.10 17.97 -33.09
CA GLU A 67 22.22 17.99 -32.12
C GLU A 67 23.55 18.18 -32.84
N ASN A 68 24.44 19.03 -32.31
CA ASN A 68 25.84 19.16 -32.73
C ASN A 68 26.04 19.21 -34.27
N ASN A 69 25.30 20.07 -34.98
CA ASN A 69 25.39 20.16 -36.44
C ASN A 69 25.00 18.86 -37.18
N SER A 70 23.99 18.16 -36.67
CA SER A 70 23.35 17.02 -37.34
C SER A 70 21.86 17.03 -37.03
N ALA A 71 21.03 16.79 -38.05
CA ALA A 71 19.61 16.54 -37.85
C ALA A 71 19.35 15.05 -38.06
N THR A 72 18.85 14.38 -37.04
CA THR A 72 18.43 12.98 -37.07
C THR A 72 16.94 12.94 -37.35
N VAL A 73 16.52 12.31 -38.43
CA VAL A 73 15.11 12.16 -38.80
C VAL A 73 14.74 10.68 -38.72
N SER A 74 13.70 10.33 -37.97
CA SER A 74 13.19 8.97 -37.88
C SER A 74 11.76 8.86 -38.40
N ALA A 75 11.43 7.71 -38.99
CA ALA A 75 10.07 7.36 -39.37
C ALA A 75 9.84 5.86 -39.20
N ILE A 76 8.60 5.47 -38.89
CA ILE A 76 8.21 4.07 -38.75
C ILE A 76 7.42 3.65 -39.99
N ILE A 77 7.87 2.58 -40.63
CA ILE A 77 7.09 1.84 -41.62
C ILE A 77 6.22 0.83 -40.89
N PRO A 78 4.89 0.97 -40.92
CA PRO A 78 3.99 0.06 -40.21
C PRO A 78 4.11 -1.38 -40.70
N ALA A 79 3.73 -2.34 -39.85
CA ALA A 79 3.82 -3.77 -40.18
C ALA A 79 3.03 -4.17 -41.44
N HIS A 80 1.92 -3.49 -41.74
CA HIS A 80 1.07 -3.76 -42.90
C HIS A 80 1.57 -3.09 -44.19
N VAL A 81 2.64 -2.29 -44.14
CA VAL A 81 3.27 -1.65 -45.30
C VAL A 81 4.58 -2.38 -45.58
N GLY A 82 4.69 -3.02 -46.74
CA GLY A 82 5.83 -3.85 -47.13
C GLY A 82 5.63 -4.55 -48.46
N GLY A 83 6.44 -5.55 -48.75
CA GLY A 83 6.47 -6.26 -50.04
C GLY A 83 7.40 -5.62 -51.08
N PHE A 84 8.35 -4.78 -50.64
CA PHE A 84 9.26 -4.03 -51.51
C PHE A 84 10.65 -3.91 -50.92
N ASN A 85 11.64 -3.64 -51.78
CA ASN A 85 13.01 -3.32 -51.38
C ASN A 85 13.19 -1.81 -51.18
N ILE A 86 13.93 -1.41 -50.15
CA ILE A 86 14.20 0.01 -49.90
C ILE A 86 15.49 0.40 -50.60
N HIS A 87 15.38 1.11 -51.72
CA HIS A 87 16.52 1.57 -52.52
C HIS A 87 16.64 3.09 -52.60
N GLU A 88 15.53 3.79 -52.44
CA GLU A 88 15.47 5.24 -52.38
C GLU A 88 14.57 5.70 -51.23
N LEU A 89 14.86 6.89 -50.74
CA LEU A 89 14.06 7.57 -49.75
C LEU A 89 14.08 9.07 -50.01
N GLY A 90 13.14 9.77 -49.42
CA GLY A 90 13.10 11.22 -49.48
C GLY A 90 12.31 11.82 -48.33
N LEU A 91 12.55 13.10 -48.07
CA LEU A 91 11.88 13.84 -47.00
C LEU A 91 11.14 15.01 -47.63
N LYS A 92 9.85 15.14 -47.30
CA LYS A 92 8.98 16.22 -47.77
C LYS A 92 8.71 17.23 -46.69
N ASP A 93 8.46 18.47 -47.11
CA ASP A 93 8.03 19.54 -46.23
C ASP A 93 6.50 19.57 -46.05
N ALA A 94 6.02 20.52 -45.24
CA ALA A 94 4.59 20.78 -45.05
C ALA A 94 3.83 21.14 -46.35
N SER A 95 4.53 21.53 -47.42
CA SER A 95 3.93 21.78 -48.74
C SER A 95 3.86 20.52 -49.61
N GLY A 96 4.31 19.37 -49.10
CA GLY A 96 4.35 18.09 -49.80
C GLY A 96 5.46 18.00 -50.86
N LYS A 97 6.41 18.94 -50.88
CA LYS A 97 7.51 18.99 -51.85
C LYS A 97 8.74 18.28 -51.32
N LEU A 98 9.46 17.61 -52.22
CA LEU A 98 10.66 16.84 -51.87
C LEU A 98 11.83 17.78 -51.55
N VAL A 99 12.29 17.79 -50.30
CA VAL A 99 13.42 18.61 -49.80
C VAL A 99 14.73 17.85 -49.88
N TYR A 100 14.70 16.59 -49.44
CA TYR A 100 15.86 15.72 -49.44
C TYR A 100 15.58 14.45 -50.23
N ILE A 101 16.61 13.94 -50.89
CA ILE A 101 16.59 12.67 -51.62
C ILE A 101 17.81 11.83 -51.22
N GLY A 102 17.59 10.54 -51.02
CA GLY A 102 18.60 9.63 -50.50
C GLY A 102 18.53 8.24 -51.12
N ASN A 103 19.65 7.53 -51.06
CA ASN A 103 19.73 6.15 -51.49
C ASN A 103 19.92 5.21 -50.31
N TYR A 104 19.52 3.95 -50.49
CA TYR A 104 19.58 2.93 -49.45
C TYR A 104 20.04 1.59 -50.00
N HIS A 105 20.50 0.71 -49.11
CA HIS A 105 21.25 -0.50 -49.49
C HIS A 105 20.40 -1.65 -50.05
N GLY A 106 19.09 -1.48 -50.23
CA GLY A 106 18.20 -2.55 -50.72
C GLY A 106 17.77 -3.53 -49.64
N ALA A 107 17.33 -3.04 -48.48
CA ALA A 107 16.73 -3.89 -47.46
C ALA A 107 15.31 -4.30 -47.87
N TYR A 108 14.99 -5.59 -47.84
CA TYR A 108 13.62 -6.06 -48.08
C TYR A 108 12.76 -5.81 -46.84
N LYS A 109 11.62 -5.12 -47.01
CA LYS A 109 10.62 -4.92 -45.96
C LYS A 109 9.45 -5.90 -46.17
N PRO A 110 9.38 -7.02 -45.43
CA PRO A 110 8.26 -7.96 -45.56
C PRO A 110 6.94 -7.36 -45.05
N ILE A 111 5.84 -7.88 -45.59
CA ILE A 111 4.47 -7.62 -45.11
C ILE A 111 3.96 -8.79 -44.26
N ILE A 112 2.97 -8.54 -43.41
CA ILE A 112 2.35 -9.56 -42.53
C ILE A 112 1.91 -10.81 -43.30
N ALA A 113 1.39 -10.65 -44.53
CA ALA A 113 0.93 -11.76 -45.36
C ALA A 113 2.05 -12.77 -45.73
N GLU A 114 3.31 -12.36 -45.65
CA GLU A 114 4.48 -13.20 -45.95
C GLU A 114 4.99 -13.94 -44.69
N GLY A 115 4.28 -13.85 -43.56
CA GLY A 115 4.62 -14.53 -42.32
C GLY A 115 5.79 -13.93 -41.54
N GLY A 116 6.33 -12.78 -41.98
CA GLY A 116 7.48 -12.09 -41.38
C GLY A 116 7.29 -10.59 -41.17
N GLY A 117 6.06 -10.07 -41.20
CA GLY A 117 5.78 -8.64 -41.09
C GLY A 117 6.03 -8.08 -39.68
N GLY A 118 6.77 -6.98 -39.61
CA GLY A 118 6.99 -6.18 -38.40
C GLY A 118 7.13 -4.70 -38.75
N GLU A 119 7.14 -3.85 -37.73
CA GLU A 119 7.47 -2.43 -37.90
C GLU A 119 8.96 -2.28 -38.22
N LEU A 120 9.30 -1.36 -39.12
CA LEU A 120 10.68 -1.01 -39.43
C LEU A 120 10.88 0.48 -39.19
N GLU A 121 11.82 0.82 -38.30
CA GLU A 121 12.22 2.21 -38.08
C GLU A 121 13.40 2.57 -39.00
N LEU A 122 13.22 3.60 -39.82
CA LEU A 122 14.27 4.21 -40.61
C LEU A 122 14.77 5.45 -39.88
N VAL A 123 16.08 5.52 -39.66
CA VAL A 123 16.76 6.66 -39.02
C VAL A 123 17.79 7.23 -40.01
N ILE A 124 17.71 8.53 -40.24
CA ILE A 124 18.54 9.25 -41.21
C ILE A 124 19.28 10.38 -40.51
N ASP A 125 20.60 10.35 -40.56
CA ASP A 125 21.44 11.45 -40.11
C ASP A 125 21.76 12.40 -41.25
N ILE A 126 21.26 13.64 -41.18
CA ILE A 126 21.56 14.72 -42.10
C ILE A 126 22.69 15.55 -41.50
N LYS A 127 23.91 15.29 -41.96
CA LYS A 127 25.12 16.06 -41.64
C LYS A 127 25.45 16.95 -42.83
N GLY A 128 25.29 18.26 -42.67
CA GLY A 128 25.63 19.19 -43.75
C GLY A 128 27.05 19.76 -43.62
N THR A 129 27.51 20.34 -44.72
CA THR A 129 28.48 21.44 -44.70
C THR A 129 27.69 22.74 -44.42
N ALA A 130 28.26 23.71 -43.71
CA ALA A 130 27.55 24.83 -43.04
C ALA A 130 26.47 25.53 -43.90
N GLY A 131 25.28 25.74 -43.31
CA GLY A 131 24.15 26.52 -43.88
C GLY A 131 22.79 25.80 -43.80
N ALA A 132 22.72 24.53 -44.21
CA ALA A 132 21.44 23.80 -44.37
C ALA A 132 20.80 23.23 -43.09
N GLN A 133 21.46 23.37 -41.93
CA GLN A 133 21.17 22.54 -40.76
C GLN A 133 20.55 23.30 -39.58
N ALA A 134 20.78 24.61 -39.50
CA ALA A 134 20.30 25.45 -38.39
C ALA A 134 18.79 25.70 -38.43
N LEU A 135 18.11 25.16 -39.44
CA LEU A 135 16.76 25.53 -39.81
C LEU A 135 15.79 24.36 -39.68
N ILE A 136 16.22 23.14 -39.38
CA ILE A 136 15.30 22.00 -39.28
C ILE A 136 14.58 22.04 -37.91
N GLU A 137 13.25 22.14 -37.88
CA GLU A 137 12.47 22.13 -36.62
C GLU A 137 11.95 20.74 -36.25
N ILE A 138 11.80 20.52 -34.94
CA ILE A 138 11.06 19.41 -34.36
C ILE A 138 9.57 19.66 -34.58
N ASN A 139 8.82 18.71 -35.14
CA ASN A 139 7.36 18.79 -35.15
C ASN A 139 6.84 18.61 -33.70
N PRO A 140 6.26 19.64 -33.05
CA PRO A 140 5.83 19.54 -31.65
C PRO A 140 4.55 18.70 -31.46
N LEU A 141 3.90 18.26 -32.55
CA LEU A 141 2.67 17.44 -32.50
C LEU A 141 2.95 15.93 -32.40
N ILE A 142 4.19 15.49 -32.60
CA ILE A 142 4.57 14.06 -32.56
C ILE A 142 5.53 13.84 -31.39
N ILE A 143 5.07 14.12 -30.17
CA ILE A 143 5.77 13.71 -28.95
C ILE A 143 5.44 12.23 -28.74
N SER A 144 6.23 11.33 -29.34
CA SER A 144 6.14 9.92 -29.00
C SER A 144 7.09 9.64 -27.83
N ALA A 145 6.53 9.29 -26.67
CA ALA A 145 7.34 8.80 -25.56
C ALA A 145 7.80 7.36 -25.90
N SER A 146 9.09 7.06 -25.70
CA SER A 146 9.56 5.69 -25.86
C SER A 146 8.89 4.80 -24.81
N LYS A 147 8.57 3.54 -25.17
CA LYS A 147 7.98 2.57 -24.22
C LYS A 147 8.80 2.48 -22.93
N THR A 148 10.13 2.49 -23.05
CA THR A 148 11.07 2.47 -21.93
C THR A 148 10.87 3.68 -21.02
N TRP A 149 10.86 4.90 -21.58
CA TRP A 149 10.68 6.13 -20.80
C TRP A 149 9.32 6.15 -20.07
N VAL A 150 8.25 5.67 -20.72
CA VAL A 150 6.93 5.56 -20.09
C VAL A 150 6.96 4.59 -18.92
N LEU A 151 7.57 3.41 -19.10
CA LEU A 151 7.68 2.41 -18.03
C LEU A 151 8.53 2.89 -16.87
N GLU A 152 9.66 3.55 -17.14
CA GLU A 152 10.52 4.14 -16.11
C GLU A 152 9.77 5.19 -15.29
N LYS A 153 9.12 6.16 -15.96
CA LYS A 153 8.36 7.20 -15.27
C LYS A 153 7.14 6.67 -14.54
N PHE A 154 6.47 5.66 -15.09
CA PHE A 154 5.37 4.98 -14.41
C PHE A 154 5.85 4.28 -13.13
N ASN A 155 6.97 3.57 -13.18
CA ASN A 155 7.54 2.89 -12.02
C ASN A 155 8.00 3.88 -10.94
N GLU A 156 8.68 4.97 -11.31
CA GLU A 156 9.06 6.04 -10.39
C GLU A 156 7.84 6.65 -9.66
N LEU A 157 6.73 6.87 -10.39
CA LEU A 157 5.50 7.37 -9.82
C LEU A 157 4.85 6.37 -8.86
N MET A 158 4.83 5.08 -9.22
CA MET A 158 4.29 4.03 -8.36
C MET A 158 5.10 3.87 -7.08
N GLU A 159 6.43 3.97 -7.17
CA GLU A 159 7.31 3.96 -5.99
C GLU A 159 7.08 5.18 -5.10
N ALA A 160 6.92 6.37 -5.69
CA ALA A 160 6.59 7.58 -4.95
C ALA A 160 5.22 7.52 -4.26
N ILE A 161 4.23 6.86 -4.86
CA ILE A 161 2.91 6.63 -4.25
C ILE A 161 3.04 5.63 -3.10
N ASN A 162 3.72 4.50 -3.31
CA ASN A 162 3.94 3.48 -2.27
C ASN A 162 4.72 4.03 -1.07
N ASN A 163 5.64 4.96 -1.30
CA ASN A 163 6.38 5.66 -0.24
C ASN A 163 5.53 6.69 0.53
N LYS A 164 4.40 7.14 -0.03
CA LYS A 164 3.43 8.01 0.67
C LYS A 164 2.43 7.23 1.53
N GLU A 165 2.28 5.92 1.31
CA GLU A 165 1.48 5.07 2.19
C GLU A 165 2.27 4.76 3.47
N ASP A 166 2.08 5.60 4.49
CA ASP A 166 2.75 5.52 5.79
C ASP A 166 2.37 4.29 6.62
N VAL A 167 1.24 3.64 6.30
CA VAL A 167 0.73 2.45 6.99
C VAL A 167 0.60 1.30 5.98
N LYS A 168 1.33 0.20 6.17
CA LYS A 168 1.29 -0.95 5.25
C LYS A 168 0.13 -1.89 5.58
N VAL A 169 -0.19 -2.78 4.64
CA VAL A 169 -1.20 -3.82 4.89
C VAL A 169 -0.76 -4.67 6.07
N GLY A 170 -1.62 -4.82 7.07
CA GLY A 170 -1.34 -5.48 8.35
C GLY A 170 -0.99 -4.52 9.49
N ASP A 171 -0.59 -3.28 9.19
CA ASP A 171 -0.25 -2.29 10.21
C ASP A 171 -1.49 -1.60 10.78
N LEU A 172 -1.29 -0.96 11.94
CA LEU A 172 -2.33 -0.24 12.67
C LEU A 172 -2.22 1.27 12.46
N PHE A 173 -3.37 1.91 12.26
CA PHE A 173 -3.59 3.33 12.33
C PHE A 173 -4.35 3.65 13.63
N ILE A 174 -3.69 4.35 14.56
CA ILE A 174 -4.27 4.76 15.85
C ILE A 174 -4.59 6.25 15.78
N THR A 175 -5.77 6.64 16.23
CA THR A 175 -6.27 8.01 16.10
C THR A 175 -7.19 8.40 17.25
N THR A 176 -7.29 9.70 17.53
CA THR A 176 -8.29 10.27 18.43
C THR A 176 -9.59 10.65 17.70
N SER A 177 -9.61 10.55 16.37
CA SER A 177 -10.80 10.81 15.56
C SER A 177 -11.71 9.59 15.53
N ASN A 178 -13.01 9.80 15.72
CA ASN A 178 -14.00 8.74 15.62
C ASN A 178 -14.48 8.62 14.16
N PHE A 179 -14.07 7.55 13.49
CA PHE A 179 -14.52 7.25 12.13
C PHE A 179 -15.70 6.27 12.15
N ALA A 180 -16.74 6.55 11.37
CA ALA A 180 -17.94 5.70 11.36
C ALA A 180 -17.70 4.34 10.70
N ASP A 181 -16.87 4.30 9.66
CA ASP A 181 -16.61 3.12 8.84
C ASP A 181 -15.27 3.20 8.12
N SER A 182 -14.93 2.11 7.42
CA SER A 182 -13.73 1.98 6.57
C SER A 182 -13.62 3.10 5.54
N THR A 183 -14.73 3.53 4.94
CA THR A 183 -14.76 4.55 3.87
C THR A 183 -14.33 5.90 4.42
N ALA A 184 -14.76 6.25 5.64
CA ALA A 184 -14.35 7.47 6.31
C ALA A 184 -12.83 7.49 6.58
N VAL A 185 -12.24 6.34 6.95
CA VAL A 185 -10.79 6.21 7.15
C VAL A 185 -10.05 6.31 5.82
N THR A 186 -10.51 5.62 4.78
CA THR A 186 -9.95 5.72 3.42
C THR A 186 -10.01 7.16 2.91
N ALA A 187 -11.10 7.89 3.17
CA ALA A 187 -11.22 9.30 2.79
C ALA A 187 -10.24 10.20 3.55
N HIS A 188 -9.89 9.86 4.79
CA HIS A 188 -8.89 10.58 5.59
C HIS A 188 -7.45 10.25 5.14
N LYS A 189 -7.10 8.96 5.04
CA LYS A 189 -5.77 8.49 4.63
C LYS A 189 -5.50 8.66 3.14
N LYS A 190 -6.54 8.77 2.31
CA LYS A 190 -6.53 8.81 0.84
C LYS A 190 -6.15 7.49 0.16
N TYR A 191 -6.01 6.42 0.92
CA TYR A 191 -5.65 5.10 0.43
C TYR A 191 -6.11 4.02 1.41
N GLY A 192 -6.00 2.77 0.96
CA GLY A 192 -6.20 1.56 1.75
C GLY A 192 -7.66 1.20 2.05
N VAL A 193 -7.86 -0.06 2.42
CA VAL A 193 -9.10 -0.60 2.99
C VAL A 193 -8.83 -0.91 4.46
N TRP A 194 -9.74 -0.50 5.33
CA TRP A 194 -9.52 -0.49 6.78
C TRP A 194 -10.58 -1.31 7.52
N GLU A 195 -10.16 -2.04 8.55
CA GLU A 195 -11.04 -2.74 9.48
C GLU A 195 -10.85 -2.19 10.90
N LYS A 196 -11.93 -2.08 11.67
CA LYS A 196 -11.83 -1.68 13.08
C LYS A 196 -11.12 -2.79 13.86
N PHE A 197 -10.16 -2.43 14.71
CA PHE A 197 -9.31 -3.39 15.39
C PHE A 197 -9.33 -3.17 16.91
N GLY A 198 -9.39 -4.27 17.67
CA GLY A 198 -9.29 -4.23 19.13
C GLY A 198 -10.51 -3.61 19.83
N ASP A 199 -11.73 -3.80 19.30
CA ASP A 199 -12.95 -3.25 19.92
C ASP A 199 -13.09 -3.74 21.37
N GLY A 200 -13.12 -2.79 22.32
CA GLY A 200 -13.15 -3.08 23.76
C GLY A 200 -11.84 -3.59 24.38
N HIS A 201 -10.75 -3.73 23.61
CA HIS A 201 -9.50 -4.33 24.08
C HIS A 201 -8.37 -3.29 24.20
N ALA A 202 -7.53 -3.44 25.22
CA ALA A 202 -6.26 -2.74 25.30
C ALA A 202 -5.21 -3.45 24.43
N LEU A 203 -4.36 -2.69 23.73
CA LEU A 203 -3.25 -3.26 22.98
C LEU A 203 -2.10 -3.63 23.91
N VAL A 204 -1.67 -4.89 23.86
CA VAL A 204 -0.51 -5.40 24.59
C VAL A 204 0.55 -5.83 23.60
N ALA A 205 1.81 -5.43 23.85
CA ALA A 205 2.92 -5.86 23.02
C ALA A 205 3.14 -7.38 23.18
N ARG A 206 3.36 -8.06 22.05
CA ARG A 206 3.67 -9.49 22.06
C ARG A 206 4.92 -9.76 22.90
N ALA A 207 4.80 -10.66 23.86
CA ALA A 207 5.92 -11.12 24.65
C ALA A 207 6.91 -11.94 23.81
N SER A 208 8.19 -11.89 24.16
CA SER A 208 9.17 -12.83 23.60
C SER A 208 8.76 -14.26 23.93
N ALA A 209 8.98 -15.18 22.99
CA ALA A 209 8.75 -16.61 23.22
C ALA A 209 9.57 -17.16 24.40
N THR A 210 10.70 -16.52 24.73
CA THR A 210 11.59 -16.88 25.84
C THR A 210 11.21 -16.23 27.18
N ASN A 211 10.17 -15.39 27.23
CA ASN A 211 9.75 -14.76 28.48
C ASN A 211 8.90 -15.75 29.28
N GLU A 212 9.47 -16.32 30.34
CA GLU A 212 8.81 -17.29 31.21
C GLU A 212 7.73 -16.67 32.12
N LEU A 213 7.78 -15.36 32.36
CA LEU A 213 6.79 -14.66 33.18
C LEU A 213 5.54 -14.23 32.39
N ALA A 214 5.62 -14.24 31.06
CA ALA A 214 4.50 -13.85 30.22
C ALA A 214 3.50 -15.02 30.04
N PRO A 215 2.19 -14.79 30.24
CA PRO A 215 1.16 -15.76 29.90
C PRO A 215 1.22 -16.18 28.43
N GLU A 216 0.75 -17.40 28.12
CA GLU A 216 0.80 -17.94 26.75
C GLU A 216 0.04 -17.09 25.73
N PHE A 217 -1.11 -16.51 26.08
CA PHE A 217 -1.88 -15.66 25.16
C PHE A 217 -1.10 -14.43 24.69
N MET A 218 -0.11 -13.96 25.46
CA MET A 218 0.72 -12.81 25.06
C MET A 218 1.82 -13.19 24.04
N LYS A 219 2.03 -14.48 23.75
CA LYS A 219 3.09 -14.95 22.86
C LYS A 219 2.65 -15.03 21.39
N THR A 220 1.35 -15.09 21.14
CA THR A 220 0.75 -15.21 19.80
C THR A 220 0.08 -13.89 19.40
N ILE A 221 0.33 -13.42 18.18
CA ILE A 221 -0.34 -12.21 17.66
C ILE A 221 -1.79 -12.55 17.33
N GLY A 222 -2.72 -11.76 17.87
CA GLY A 222 -4.15 -11.87 17.59
C GLY A 222 -4.95 -12.60 18.66
N ASP A 223 -4.29 -13.26 19.61
CA ASP A 223 -4.96 -13.79 20.80
C ASP A 223 -5.46 -12.65 21.69
N SER A 224 -6.60 -12.88 22.35
CA SER A 224 -7.25 -11.93 23.25
C SER A 224 -7.58 -12.60 24.58
N ASP A 225 -7.35 -11.90 25.68
CA ASP A 225 -7.70 -12.34 27.04
C ASP A 225 -7.96 -11.11 27.93
N GLY A 226 -8.48 -11.33 29.13
CA GLY A 226 -8.78 -10.31 30.13
C GLY A 226 -10.25 -10.24 30.52
N GLU A 227 -10.52 -9.52 31.61
CA GLU A 227 -11.86 -9.35 32.16
C GLU A 227 -12.08 -7.90 32.64
N TYR A 228 -13.30 -7.39 32.50
CA TYR A 228 -13.64 -6.05 32.98
C TYR A 228 -13.91 -6.03 34.49
N GLU A 229 -14.53 -7.08 35.03
CA GLU A 229 -14.84 -7.22 36.44
C GLU A 229 -14.39 -8.60 36.93
N HIS A 230 -13.75 -8.64 38.10
CA HIS A 230 -13.34 -9.89 38.76
C HIS A 230 -14.19 -10.14 40.00
N GLN A 231 -14.61 -11.39 40.22
CA GLN A 231 -15.25 -11.82 41.46
C GLN A 231 -14.30 -12.72 42.23
N ILE A 232 -13.88 -12.27 43.42
CA ILE A 232 -12.95 -13.03 44.28
C ILE A 232 -13.52 -14.41 44.58
N THR A 233 -12.77 -15.44 44.20
CA THR A 233 -13.08 -16.83 44.48
C THR A 233 -12.58 -17.23 45.87
N LYS A 234 -13.13 -18.32 46.40
CA LYS A 234 -12.69 -18.86 47.70
C LYS A 234 -11.21 -19.25 47.73
N ALA A 235 -10.64 -19.63 46.58
CA ALA A 235 -9.23 -20.04 46.48
C ALA A 235 -8.26 -18.85 46.54
N GLU A 236 -8.72 -17.65 46.18
CA GLU A 236 -7.92 -16.42 46.18
C GLU A 236 -7.95 -15.68 47.51
N MET A 237 -8.82 -16.10 48.43
CA MET A 237 -8.93 -15.50 49.76
C MET A 237 -7.73 -15.92 50.63
N PRO A 238 -6.97 -14.96 51.21
CA PRO A 238 -5.94 -15.29 52.18
C PRO A 238 -6.51 -16.05 53.38
N GLU A 239 -5.71 -16.98 53.91
CA GLU A 239 -6.02 -17.61 55.18
C GLU A 239 -6.08 -16.52 56.26
N HIS A 240 -7.19 -16.50 56.99
CA HIS A 240 -7.40 -15.58 58.07
C HIS A 240 -8.12 -16.31 59.20
N ASP A 241 -7.74 -15.96 60.42
CA ASP A 241 -8.37 -16.46 61.62
C ASP A 241 -9.55 -15.57 62.00
N HIS A 242 -10.69 -16.16 62.36
CA HIS A 242 -11.79 -15.42 62.98
C HIS A 242 -11.67 -15.42 64.51
N ILE A 243 -10.45 -15.34 65.03
CA ILE A 243 -10.13 -15.33 66.45
C ILE A 243 -9.85 -13.86 66.85
N ASP A 244 -10.71 -13.25 67.67
CA ASP A 244 -10.33 -12.00 68.35
C ASP A 244 -9.21 -12.30 69.36
N GLU A 245 -8.23 -11.40 69.50
CA GLU A 245 -7.11 -11.52 70.45
C GLU A 245 -7.64 -11.82 71.87
N GLY A 246 -7.49 -13.08 72.32
CA GLY A 246 -7.94 -13.57 73.63
C GLY A 246 -9.23 -14.42 73.65
N SER A 247 -9.91 -14.67 72.52
CA SER A 247 -11.12 -15.52 72.47
C SER A 247 -10.81 -16.93 71.96
N PRO A 248 -11.01 -18.01 72.75
CA PRO A 248 -10.73 -19.37 72.31
C PRO A 248 -11.76 -19.96 71.30
N TYR A 249 -12.75 -19.18 70.82
CA TYR A 249 -13.90 -19.73 70.08
C TYR A 249 -14.14 -19.04 68.73
N ASN A 250 -13.75 -19.74 67.66
CA ASN A 250 -13.74 -19.27 66.27
C ASN A 250 -14.69 -20.11 65.41
N LYS A 251 -15.96 -19.68 65.31
CA LYS A 251 -16.72 -19.88 64.05
C LYS A 251 -18.02 -19.09 63.94
N LEU A 252 -18.58 -18.55 65.02
CA LEU A 252 -19.99 -18.12 65.02
C LEU A 252 -20.22 -16.94 65.98
N VAL A 253 -20.41 -15.73 65.44
CA VAL A 253 -21.13 -14.63 66.11
C VAL A 253 -22.64 -14.95 66.19
N ALA A 254 -23.00 -16.16 66.63
CA ALA A 254 -24.39 -16.50 66.90
C ALA A 254 -24.83 -15.74 68.15
N SER A 255 -25.91 -14.96 68.04
CA SER A 255 -26.61 -14.45 69.21
C SER A 255 -27.71 -15.45 69.60
N LEU A 256 -28.17 -15.40 70.85
CA LEU A 256 -29.24 -16.28 71.36
C LEU A 256 -30.50 -16.31 70.46
N GLY A 257 -30.74 -15.27 69.66
CA GLY A 257 -31.86 -15.19 68.71
C GLY A 257 -31.72 -16.07 67.45
N ASP A 258 -30.52 -16.58 67.14
CA ASP A 258 -30.30 -17.49 66.00
C ASP A 258 -30.52 -18.97 66.37
N ILE A 259 -30.66 -19.25 67.67
CA ILE A 259 -31.03 -20.58 68.17
C ILE A 259 -32.54 -20.69 68.01
N THR A 260 -33.00 -21.42 66.99
CA THR A 260 -34.40 -21.89 66.99
C THR A 260 -34.55 -22.80 68.20
N PRO A 261 -35.42 -22.50 69.17
CA PRO A 261 -35.72 -23.43 70.25
C PRO A 261 -36.28 -24.68 69.59
N SER A 262 -35.49 -25.74 69.52
CA SER A 262 -36.07 -27.04 69.31
C SER A 262 -36.63 -27.42 70.66
N ASP A 263 -37.97 -27.44 70.72
CA ASP A 263 -38.75 -28.18 71.70
C ASP A 263 -38.57 -27.79 73.18
N GLY A 264 -39.08 -26.60 73.52
CA GLY A 264 -40.16 -26.56 74.51
C GLY A 264 -39.91 -26.97 75.97
N ASP A 265 -38.68 -26.99 76.48
CA ASP A 265 -38.44 -27.10 77.93
C ASP A 265 -37.45 -26.06 78.45
N GLY A 266 -37.99 -24.95 78.95
CA GLY A 266 -37.25 -24.10 79.86
C GLY A 266 -36.88 -24.89 81.12
N MET A 267 -35.67 -25.45 81.17
CA MET A 267 -35.09 -25.96 82.40
C MET A 267 -33.88 -25.14 82.84
N SER A 268 -34.06 -24.55 84.02
CA SER A 268 -33.12 -23.77 84.79
C SER A 268 -31.84 -24.57 85.06
N GLY A 269 -30.70 -24.05 84.61
CA GLY A 269 -29.39 -24.53 85.07
C GLY A 269 -29.25 -24.27 86.57
N THR A 270 -29.03 -25.33 87.35
CA THR A 270 -28.73 -25.27 88.78
C THR A 270 -27.29 -24.79 88.97
N ASN A 271 -27.10 -23.56 89.46
CA ASN A 271 -25.82 -23.12 90.00
C ASN A 271 -25.60 -23.80 91.37
N PRO A 272 -24.41 -24.34 91.70
CA PRO A 272 -24.18 -24.97 93.02
C PRO A 272 -24.34 -23.96 94.15
N ALA A 273 -24.99 -24.37 95.24
CA ALA A 273 -25.29 -23.51 96.37
C ALA A 273 -24.00 -22.98 97.03
N GLY A 274 -23.81 -21.66 96.99
CA GLY A 274 -22.74 -20.94 97.70
C GLY A 274 -21.81 -20.09 96.84
N ALA A 275 -21.86 -20.20 95.51
CA ALA A 275 -21.16 -19.28 94.62
C ALA A 275 -22.06 -18.08 94.28
N ALA A 276 -21.57 -16.86 94.49
CA ALA A 276 -22.23 -15.66 93.97
C ALA A 276 -22.47 -15.86 92.47
N SER A 277 -23.71 -15.65 92.01
CA SER A 277 -24.01 -15.65 90.59
C SER A 277 -23.05 -14.66 89.94
N PRO A 278 -22.17 -15.09 89.02
CA PRO A 278 -21.50 -14.11 88.18
C PRO A 278 -22.64 -13.37 87.51
N HIS A 279 -22.66 -12.04 87.64
CA HIS A 279 -23.46 -11.23 86.74
C HIS A 279 -22.92 -11.49 85.34
N TYR A 280 -23.38 -12.57 84.70
CA TYR A 280 -23.23 -12.76 83.28
C TYR A 280 -24.07 -11.66 82.68
N ASN A 281 -23.39 -10.62 82.20
CA ASN A 281 -24.02 -9.72 81.26
C ASN A 281 -24.60 -10.58 80.13
N ASN A 282 -25.77 -10.19 79.64
CA ASN A 282 -26.61 -10.97 78.73
C ASN A 282 -26.01 -11.08 77.30
N SER A 283 -24.69 -11.17 77.19
CA SER A 283 -23.94 -10.88 75.97
C SER A 283 -23.05 -12.03 75.51
N TYR A 284 -22.81 -13.08 76.31
CA TYR A 284 -21.90 -14.18 75.95
C TYR A 284 -22.43 -15.56 76.38
N ILE A 285 -22.49 -16.51 75.43
CA ILE A 285 -22.80 -17.93 75.67
C ILE A 285 -21.47 -18.68 75.90
N GLN A 286 -21.37 -19.53 76.92
CA GLN A 286 -20.19 -20.37 77.13
C GLN A 286 -20.28 -21.64 76.27
N THR A 287 -19.17 -22.10 75.69
CA THR A 287 -19.16 -23.23 74.74
C THR A 287 -19.44 -24.59 75.37
N SER A 288 -19.37 -24.69 76.70
CA SER A 288 -19.87 -25.84 77.45
C SER A 288 -21.37 -26.07 77.27
N ASP A 289 -22.09 -25.05 76.81
CA ASP A 289 -23.55 -25.02 76.77
C ASP A 289 -24.11 -25.28 75.36
N ILE A 290 -23.24 -25.58 74.37
CA ILE A 290 -23.62 -25.81 72.97
C ILE A 290 -23.33 -27.27 72.58
N THR A 291 -24.37 -28.01 72.25
CA THR A 291 -24.24 -29.39 71.74
C THR A 291 -23.69 -29.43 70.32
N ALA A 292 -23.05 -30.53 69.92
CA ALA A 292 -22.57 -30.73 68.54
C ALA A 292 -23.70 -30.59 67.48
N ALA A 293 -24.93 -30.97 67.85
CA ALA A 293 -26.10 -30.81 66.99
C ALA A 293 -26.52 -29.35 66.80
N GLN A 294 -26.38 -28.51 67.84
CA GLN A 294 -26.62 -27.07 67.74
C GLN A 294 -25.51 -26.37 66.95
N PHE A 295 -24.25 -26.74 67.16
CA PHE A 295 -23.10 -26.21 66.40
C PHE A 295 -23.27 -26.39 64.88
N THR A 296 -23.77 -27.55 64.46
CA THR A 296 -23.98 -27.87 63.03
C THR A 296 -25.09 -27.03 62.38
N LYS A 297 -25.99 -26.42 63.16
CA LYS A 297 -27.12 -25.61 62.66
C LYS A 297 -26.83 -24.11 62.63
N MET A 298 -25.69 -23.68 63.16
CA MET A 298 -25.35 -22.26 63.26
C MET A 298 -24.89 -21.73 61.89
N LYS A 299 -25.40 -20.56 61.50
CA LYS A 299 -25.17 -19.96 60.17
C LYS A 299 -24.10 -18.87 60.23
N ILE A 300 -23.24 -18.82 59.22
CA ILE A 300 -22.27 -17.75 59.05
C ILE A 300 -23.03 -16.47 58.68
N LYS A 301 -22.97 -15.44 59.53
CA LYS A 301 -23.76 -14.21 59.37
C LYS A 301 -23.25 -13.25 58.29
N LYS A 302 -21.94 -13.24 58.02
CA LYS A 302 -21.33 -12.38 57.01
C LYS A 302 -20.14 -13.11 56.37
N ASN A 303 -20.37 -13.69 55.20
CA ASN A 303 -19.31 -13.79 54.20
C ASN A 303 -19.29 -12.43 53.49
N GLY A 304 -18.13 -11.94 53.06
CA GLY A 304 -18.03 -10.69 52.30
C GLY A 304 -19.05 -10.65 51.15
N SER A 305 -19.38 -9.46 50.64
CA SER A 305 -20.50 -9.28 49.70
C SER A 305 -20.37 -10.04 48.37
N SER A 306 -19.20 -10.66 48.10
CA SER A 306 -18.86 -11.41 46.88
C SER A 306 -19.25 -10.65 45.61
N GLN A 307 -19.22 -9.32 45.63
CA GLN A 307 -19.53 -8.51 44.46
C GLN A 307 -18.30 -8.48 43.55
N ALA A 308 -18.54 -8.49 42.24
CA ALA A 308 -17.47 -8.26 41.28
C ALA A 308 -16.92 -6.83 41.46
N HIS A 309 -15.64 -6.65 41.17
CA HIS A 309 -14.96 -5.36 41.28
C HIS A 309 -14.24 -5.03 39.97
N ASN A 310 -14.15 -3.74 39.69
CA ASN A 310 -13.50 -3.22 38.48
C ASN A 310 -12.04 -3.70 38.40
N ASN A 311 -11.70 -4.37 37.29
CA ASN A 311 -10.35 -4.79 36.96
C ASN A 311 -9.70 -3.91 35.87
N ILE A 312 -10.36 -2.80 35.50
CA ILE A 312 -9.87 -1.85 34.50
C ILE A 312 -9.09 -0.72 35.17
N GLN A 313 -7.83 -0.57 34.78
CA GLN A 313 -7.02 0.61 35.13
C GLN A 313 -7.48 1.88 34.40
N PRO A 314 -7.26 3.09 34.96
CA PRO A 314 -7.54 4.33 34.26
C PRO A 314 -6.89 4.35 32.86
N SER A 315 -7.69 4.59 31.83
CA SER A 315 -7.27 4.48 30.43
C SER A 315 -7.85 5.62 29.58
N ILE A 316 -7.22 5.87 28.43
CA ILE A 316 -7.68 6.85 27.43
C ILE A 316 -8.14 6.06 26.21
N ILE A 317 -9.35 6.37 25.75
CA ILE A 317 -9.93 5.71 24.58
C ILE A 317 -9.45 6.37 23.30
N VAL A 318 -8.94 5.57 22.39
CA VAL A 318 -8.54 5.92 21.04
C VAL A 318 -9.18 4.94 20.07
N ASP A 319 -9.33 5.35 18.81
CA ASP A 319 -9.82 4.48 17.75
C ASP A 319 -8.64 3.84 17.03
N VAL A 320 -8.77 2.55 16.70
CA VAL A 320 -7.70 1.76 16.09
C VAL A 320 -8.25 1.04 14.87
N TRP A 321 -7.56 1.24 13.75
CA TRP A 321 -7.91 0.68 12.46
C TRP A 321 -6.73 -0.13 11.92
N LYS A 322 -6.99 -1.31 11.38
CA LYS A 322 -5.98 -2.13 10.70
C LYS A 322 -6.18 -2.03 9.20
N ARG A 323 -5.10 -1.87 8.46
CA ARG A 323 -5.16 -1.88 6.99
C ARG A 323 -5.21 -3.31 6.47
N THR A 324 -6.18 -3.62 5.61
CA THR A 324 -6.37 -4.96 5.03
C THR A 324 -6.04 -5.03 3.54
N ALA A 325 -6.06 -3.90 2.83
CA ALA A 325 -5.61 -3.75 1.45
C ALA A 325 -5.09 -2.32 1.20
#